data_AF-A0A4V3K898-F1
#
_entry.id   AF-A0A4V3K898-F1
#
_cell.length_a   1.000
_cell.length_b   1.000
_cell.length_c   1.000
_cell.angle_alpha   90.00
_cell.angle_beta   90.00
_cell.angle_gamma   90.00
#
_symmetry.space_group_name_H-M   'P 1'
#
loop_
_entity.id
_entity.type
_entity.pdbx_description
1 polymer ?
#
loop_
_entity_poly.entity_id
_entity_poly.type
_entity_poly.pdbx_seq_one_letter_code
_entity_poly.pdbx_strand_id
1 'polypeptide(L)'
;IDLRTTNAFSVSGALASMASGLPYAIAAGLACPGRHVHAVVGDGGLAMQLGEFSTAVRHRLPLRILVICNGMLNQIAWEQMMFLGHPQFACELA
;
A
#
# COMPACT_ATOMS: atom_id res chain seq x y z
N ILE A 1 -1.86 6.89 -12.92
CA ILE A 1 -0.80 5.88 -12.77
C ILE A 1 -0.80 5.07 -14.05
N ASP A 2 0.35 4.92 -14.69
CA ASP A 2 0.48 4.15 -15.93
C ASP A 2 0.71 2.67 -15.57
N LEU A 3 -0.13 1.76 -16.08
CA LEU A 3 -0.17 0.34 -15.75
C LEU A 3 0.16 -0.56 -16.96
N ARG A 4 0.98 -0.07 -17.90
CA ARG A 4 1.49 -0.88 -19.02
C ARG A 4 2.19 -2.16 -18.54
N THR A 5 2.07 -3.22 -19.34
CA THR A 5 2.67 -4.54 -19.06
C THR A 5 4.21 -4.55 -19.08
N THR A 6 4.84 -3.50 -19.60
CA THR A 6 6.29 -3.30 -19.57
C THR A 6 6.80 -2.78 -18.22
N ASN A 7 5.90 -2.40 -17.30
CA ASN A 7 6.27 -1.97 -15.96
C ASN A 7 6.62 -3.17 -15.06
N ALA A 8 7.47 -2.91 -14.07
CA ALA A 8 7.73 -3.88 -13.01
C ALA A 8 6.68 -3.69 -11.90
N PHE A 9 6.15 -4.78 -11.39
CA PHE A 9 5.15 -4.79 -10.33
C PHE A 9 5.68 -5.59 -9.14
N SER A 10 5.34 -5.15 -7.93
CA SER A 10 5.71 -5.82 -6.70
C SER A 10 4.58 -5.71 -5.68
N VAL A 11 4.38 -6.78 -4.92
CA VAL A 11 3.44 -6.90 -3.81
C VAL A 11 4.01 -7.89 -2.82
N SER A 12 3.67 -7.78 -1.53
CA SER A 12 3.96 -8.84 -0.57
C SER A 12 3.05 -10.05 -0.85
N GLY A 13 3.47 -10.92 -1.78
CA GLY A 13 2.65 -12.04 -2.24
C GLY A 13 2.71 -13.26 -1.33
N ALA A 14 3.90 -13.59 -0.80
CA ALA A 14 4.08 -14.80 0.00
C ALA A 14 3.57 -14.65 1.44
N LEU A 15 3.92 -13.54 2.11
CA LEU A 15 3.53 -13.29 3.50
C LEU A 15 2.26 -12.44 3.61
N ALA A 16 1.81 -11.80 2.51
CA ALA A 16 0.68 -10.88 2.52
C ALA A 16 0.82 -9.74 3.55
N SER A 17 2.05 -9.25 3.75
CA SER A 17 2.32 -8.21 4.74
C SER A 17 1.67 -6.89 4.37
N MET A 18 0.80 -6.41 5.25
CA MET A 18 0.26 -5.06 5.21
C MET A 18 1.38 -4.02 5.25
N ALA A 19 1.07 -2.81 4.77
CA ALA A 19 1.96 -1.64 4.78
C ALA A 19 3.24 -1.75 3.93
N SER A 20 3.42 -2.82 3.15
CA SER A 20 4.60 -3.04 2.31
C SER A 20 4.73 -2.06 1.13
N GLY A 21 3.63 -1.47 0.65
CA GLY A 21 3.61 -0.66 -0.56
C GLY A 21 4.51 0.57 -0.54
N LEU A 22 4.52 1.35 0.56
CA LEU A 22 5.36 2.54 0.68
C LEU A 22 6.86 2.19 0.78
N PRO A 23 7.30 1.29 1.69
CA PRO A 23 8.68 0.84 1.73
C PRO A 23 9.17 0.22 0.42
N TYR A 24 8.35 -0.57 -0.27
CA TYR A 24 8.72 -1.18 -1.55
C TYR A 24 8.92 -0.11 -2.63
N ALA A 25 8.05 0.91 -2.66
CA ALA A 25 8.18 2.01 -3.60
C ALA A 25 9.43 2.88 -3.32
N ILE A 26 9.75 3.10 -2.04
CA ILE A 26 11.01 3.77 -1.64
C ILE A 26 12.22 2.95 -2.11
N ALA A 27 12.24 1.64 -1.83
CA ALA A 27 13.31 0.76 -2.25
C ALA A 27 13.47 0.75 -3.77
N ALA A 28 12.38 0.67 -4.53
CA ALA A 28 12.41 0.72 -5.99
C ALA A 28 12.96 2.06 -6.52
N GLY A 29 12.59 3.19 -5.90
CA GLY A 29 13.11 4.51 -6.28
C GLY A 29 14.61 4.67 -6.03
N LEU A 30 15.12 4.05 -4.97
CA LEU A 30 16.55 4.02 -4.66
C LEU A 30 17.32 3.05 -5.56
N ALA A 31 16.77 1.86 -5.82
CA ALA A 31 17.40 0.82 -6.63
C ALA A 31 17.36 1.09 -8.13
N CYS A 32 16.40 1.88 -8.61
CA CYS A 32 16.25 2.25 -10.02
C CYS A 32 16.17 3.77 -10.20
N PRO A 33 17.29 4.52 -10.04
CA PRO A 33 17.30 5.97 -10.15
C PRO A 33 16.76 6.48 -11.49
N GLY A 34 16.07 7.61 -11.47
CA GLY A 34 15.53 8.27 -12.67
C GLY A 34 14.22 7.68 -13.20
N ARG A 35 13.71 6.58 -12.65
CA ARG A 35 12.38 6.05 -12.98
C ARG A 35 11.31 6.62 -12.06
N HIS A 36 10.14 6.92 -12.60
CA HIS A 36 8.95 7.22 -11.78
C HIS A 36 8.50 5.97 -11.02
N VAL A 37 8.15 6.14 -9.76
CA VAL A 37 7.65 5.05 -8.91
C VAL A 37 6.26 5.38 -8.40
N HIS A 38 5.39 4.38 -8.40
CA HIS A 38 4.01 4.49 -7.98
C HIS A 38 3.73 3.45 -6.88
N ALA A 39 3.07 3.89 -5.81
CA ALA A 39 2.50 3.00 -4.80
C ALA A 39 0.99 3.07 -4.86
N VAL A 40 0.31 1.92 -4.91
CA VAL A 40 -1.14 1.81 -4.74
C VAL A 40 -1.38 1.12 -3.41
N VAL A 41 -1.99 1.82 -2.46
CA VAL A 41 -2.11 1.37 -1.07
C VAL A 41 -3.51 1.64 -0.53
N GLY A 42 -3.96 0.82 0.44
CA GLY A 42 -5.10 1.16 1.28
C GLY A 42 -4.73 2.18 2.35
N ASP A 43 -5.71 2.93 2.83
CA ASP A 43 -5.58 3.87 3.95
C ASP A 43 -5.07 3.21 5.24
N GLY A 44 -5.62 2.06 5.64
CA GLY A 44 -5.16 1.32 6.82
C GLY A 44 -3.70 0.87 6.70
N GLY A 45 -3.33 0.35 5.53
CA GLY A 45 -1.94 -0.05 5.25
C GLY A 45 -0.97 1.14 5.22
N LEU A 46 -1.40 2.28 4.69
CA LEU A 46 -0.57 3.50 4.70
C LEU A 46 -0.41 4.05 6.13
N ALA A 47 -1.47 4.07 6.93
CA ALA A 47 -1.43 4.58 8.30
C ALA A 47 -0.38 3.84 9.17
N MET A 48 -0.22 2.53 8.97
CA MET A 48 0.78 1.72 9.68
C MET A 48 2.24 2.15 9.43
N GLN A 49 2.55 2.73 8.27
CA GLN A 49 3.93 3.08 7.86
C GLN A 49 4.08 4.49 7.29
N LEU A 50 3.14 5.40 7.58
CA LEU A 50 3.16 6.76 7.04
C LEU A 50 4.45 7.53 7.40
N GLY A 51 5.10 7.19 8.52
CA GLY A 51 6.38 7.78 8.94
C GLY A 51 7.50 7.65 7.89
N GLU A 52 7.50 6.59 7.09
CA GLU A 52 8.49 6.38 6.02
C GLU A 52 8.34 7.36 4.85
N PHE A 53 7.25 8.13 4.80
CA PHE A 53 7.14 9.20 3.82
C PHE A 53 8.25 10.25 3.99
N SER A 54 8.75 10.43 5.22
CA SER A 54 9.92 11.26 5.50
C SER A 54 11.18 10.78 4.76
N THR A 55 11.38 9.46 4.64
CA THR A 55 12.47 8.85 3.87
C THR A 55 12.35 9.20 2.38
N ALA A 56 11.15 9.08 1.81
CA ALA A 56 10.91 9.44 0.41
C ALA A 56 11.25 10.91 0.12
N VAL A 57 10.87 11.82 1.02
CA VAL A 57 11.19 13.25 0.94
C VAL A 57 12.70 13.50 1.07
N ARG A 58 13.36 12.88 2.06
CA ARG A 58 14.80 13.01 2.30
C ARG A 58 15.62 12.64 1.07
N HIS A 59 15.22 11.58 0.38
CA HIS A 59 15.89 11.10 -0.83
C HIS A 59 15.37 11.74 -2.12
N ARG A 60 14.42 12.69 -2.04
CA ARG A 60 13.80 13.37 -3.19
C ARG A 60 13.29 12.40 -4.25
N LEU A 61 12.69 11.30 -3.82
CA LEU A 61 12.25 10.24 -4.72
C LEU A 61 11.06 10.74 -5.58
N PRO A 62 11.02 10.41 -6.88
CA PRO A 62 9.90 10.73 -7.77
C PRO A 62 8.71 9.77 -7.53
N LEU A 63 8.26 9.69 -6.28
CA LEU A 63 7.21 8.80 -5.79
C LEU A 63 5.84 9.46 -5.90
N ARG A 64 4.85 8.72 -6.45
CA ARG A 64 3.43 9.08 -6.35
C ARG A 64 2.66 7.98 -5.63
N ILE A 65 1.84 8.34 -4.65
CA ILE A 65 1.05 7.40 -3.85
C ILE A 65 -0.43 7.60 -4.21
N LEU A 66 -1.10 6.53 -4.64
CA LEU A 66 -2.55 6.47 -4.74
C LEU A 66 -3.08 5.72 -3.52
N VAL A 67 -3.88 6.41 -2.72
CA VAL A 67 -4.52 5.86 -1.53
C VAL A 67 -5.97 5.50 -1.87
N ILE A 68 -6.33 4.24 -1.67
CA ILE A 68 -7.72 3.79 -1.67
C ILE A 68 -8.24 4.01 -0.25
N CYS A 69 -9.00 5.09 -0.09
CA CYS A 69 -9.52 5.52 1.21
C CYS A 69 -10.98 5.07 1.35
N ASN A 70 -11.24 4.13 2.25
CA ASN A 70 -12.57 3.58 2.53
C ASN A 70 -12.89 3.53 4.03
N GLY A 71 -11.95 3.95 4.89
CA GLY A 71 -12.11 3.99 6.35
C GLY A 71 -12.13 2.61 7.02
N MET A 72 -11.70 1.54 6.32
CA MET A 72 -11.91 0.17 6.80
C MET A 72 -10.83 -0.81 6.33
N LEU A 73 -10.51 -1.79 7.17
CA LEU A 73 -9.80 -3.02 6.79
C LEU A 73 -10.73 -3.93 5.96
N ASN A 74 -11.06 -3.49 4.75
CA ASN A 74 -12.19 -4.01 3.98
C ASN A 74 -12.07 -5.50 3.60
N GLN A 75 -10.85 -6.04 3.42
CA GLN A 75 -10.68 -7.49 3.20
C GLN A 75 -11.04 -8.30 4.44
N ILE A 76 -10.71 -7.81 5.64
CA ILE A 76 -11.05 -8.47 6.90
C ILE A 76 -12.56 -8.40 7.14
N ALA A 77 -13.17 -7.24 6.89
CA ALA A 77 -14.62 -7.08 6.98
C ALA A 77 -15.36 -8.01 6.01
N TRP A 78 -14.89 -8.09 4.76
CA TRP A 78 -15.45 -9.01 3.77
C TRP A 78 -15.33 -10.47 4.20
N GLU A 79 -14.18 -10.89 4.72
CA GLU A 79 -13.97 -12.26 5.20
C GLU A 79 -14.90 -12.59 6.38
N GLN A 80 -15.03 -11.68 7.34
CA GLN A 80 -15.96 -11.86 8.47
C GLN A 80 -17.41 -12.00 7.97
N MET A 81 -17.89 -11.06 7.15
CA MET A 81 -19.30 -10.97 6.79
C MET A 81 -19.73 -11.94 5.69
N MET A 82 -18.97 -12.00 4.60
CA MET A 82 -19.37 -12.70 3.38
C MET A 82 -18.84 -14.13 3.35
N PHE A 83 -17.63 -14.36 3.86
CA PHE A 83 -17.00 -15.67 3.83
C PHE A 83 -17.36 -16.52 5.05
N LEU A 84 -17.34 -15.93 6.25
CA LEU A 84 -17.61 -16.63 7.51
C LEU A 84 -19.05 -16.44 8.03
N GLY A 85 -19.79 -15.45 7.53
CA GLY A 85 -21.17 -15.17 7.98
C GLY A 85 -21.26 -14.53 9.37
N HIS A 86 -20.16 -13.98 9.88
CA HIS A 86 -20.09 -13.28 11.16
C HIS A 86 -20.41 -11.79 11.00
N PRO A 87 -20.93 -11.11 12.04
CA PRO A 87 -20.99 -9.65 12.02
C PRO A 87 -19.59 -9.05 11.94
N GLN A 88 -19.49 -7.87 11.31
CA GLN A 88 -18.27 -7.09 11.28
C GLN A 88 -17.81 -6.75 12.70
N PHE A 89 -16.51 -6.88 12.96
CA PHE A 89 -15.90 -6.51 14.24
C PHE A 89 -14.48 -5.97 14.05
N ALA A 90 -14.19 -4.82 14.67
CA ALA A 90 -12.86 -4.19 14.74
C ALA A 90 -12.16 -3.99 13.38
N CYS A 91 -12.93 -3.62 12.35
CA CYS A 91 -12.40 -3.35 11.00
C CYS A 91 -12.38 -1.86 10.64
N GLU A 92 -13.02 -0.99 11.41
CA GLU A 92 -13.07 0.46 11.18
C GLU A 92 -11.75 1.13 11.56
N LEU A 93 -11.37 2.17 10.81
CA LEU A 93 -10.14 2.93 11.04
C LEU A 93 -10.38 4.25 11.81
N ALA A 94 -11.64 4.58 12.12
CA ALA A 94 -12.08 5.71 12.93
C ALA A 94 -13.43 5.40 13.60
#